data_AF-A0A350G6H3-F1
#
_entry.id   AF-A0A350G6H3-F1
#
_cell.length_a   1.000
_cell.length_b   1.000
_cell.length_c   1.000
_cell.angle_alpha   90.00
_cell.angle_beta   90.00
_cell.angle_gamma   90.00
#
_symmetry.space_group_name_H-M   'P 1'
#
loop_
_entity.id
_entity.type
_entity.pdbx_description
1 polymer ?
#
loop_
_entity_poly.entity_id
_entity_poly.type
_entity_poly.pdbx_seq_one_letter_code
_entity_poly.pdbx_strand_id
1 'polypeptide(L)'
;MSYKLLFVVNAFLAVVLGAAFLLVPAQSLGFFRAEQYAATLLMGRFFGSAMIALGLVLWFVKDTRDESVQKMVAISLLVSSILGLIVNIIGISSGIVRVNGWITIIVYVLFALGYSFMLFLKPKMKE
;
A
#
# COMPACT_ATOMS: atom_id res chain seq x y z
N MET A 1 2.05 -7.80 17.95
CA MET A 1 2.09 -6.54 17.15
C MET A 1 0.92 -5.64 17.50
N SER A 2 1.10 -4.33 17.60
CA SER A 2 0.02 -3.33 17.78
C SER A 2 -0.36 -2.70 16.43
N TYR A 3 -1.63 -2.31 16.22
CA TYR A 3 -2.11 -1.61 15.01
C TYR A 3 -1.20 -0.44 14.65
N LYS A 4 -0.69 0.26 15.68
CA LYS A 4 0.29 1.35 15.56
C LYS A 4 1.51 0.98 14.71
N LEU A 5 2.10 -0.20 14.92
CA LEU A 5 3.31 -0.61 14.19
C LEU A 5 3.01 -0.82 12.70
N LEU A 6 1.91 -1.51 12.37
CA LEU A 6 1.53 -1.72 10.97
C LEU A 6 1.22 -0.39 10.28
N PHE A 7 0.49 0.50 10.94
CA PHE A 7 0.17 1.82 10.38
C PHE A 7 1.42 2.68 10.20
N VAL A 8 2.39 2.65 11.12
CA VAL A 8 3.67 3.37 10.95
C VAL A 8 4.45 2.86 9.74
N VAL A 9 4.63 1.54 9.63
CA VAL A 9 5.39 0.95 8.53
C VAL A 9 4.70 1.21 7.20
N ASN A 10 3.38 1.06 7.14
CA ASN A 10 2.60 1.33 5.93
C ASN A 10 2.60 2.82 5.58
N ALA A 11 2.44 3.71 6.57
CA ALA A 11 2.55 5.15 6.38
C ALA A 11 3.89 5.54 5.76
N PHE A 12 4.99 5.03 6.33
CA PHE A 12 6.33 5.30 5.83
C PHE A 12 6.51 4.82 4.38
N LEU A 13 6.13 3.57 4.09
CA LEU A 13 6.22 3.03 2.73
C LEU A 13 5.35 3.81 1.74
N ALA A 14 4.12 4.16 2.11
CA ALA A 14 3.21 4.94 1.28
C ALA A 14 3.76 6.34 0.99
N VAL A 15 4.35 7.03 1.96
CA VAL A 15 4.98 8.34 1.74
C VAL A 15 6.22 8.22 0.84
N VAL A 16 7.10 7.24 1.10
CA VAL A 16 8.33 7.07 0.30
C VAL A 16 8.01 6.70 -1.15
N LEU A 17 7.14 5.71 -1.37
CA LEU A 17 6.69 5.32 -2.70
C LEU A 17 5.89 6.44 -3.37
N GLY A 18 5.03 7.11 -2.60
CA GLY A 18 4.25 8.24 -3.08
C GLY A 18 5.14 9.38 -3.58
N ALA A 19 6.18 9.74 -2.82
CA ALA A 19 7.16 10.73 -3.22
C ALA A 19 7.95 10.31 -4.47
N ALA A 20 8.36 9.03 -4.57
CA ALA A 20 9.06 8.51 -5.74
C ALA A 20 8.18 8.63 -7.00
N PHE A 21 6.95 8.15 -6.95
CA PHE A 21 6.02 8.22 -8.09
C PHE A 21 5.56 9.65 -8.42
N LEU A 22 5.52 10.55 -7.44
CA LEU A 22 5.14 11.94 -7.66
C LEU A 22 6.28 12.78 -8.27
N LEU A 23 7.49 12.68 -7.72
CA LEU A 23 8.63 13.53 -8.10
C LEU A 23 9.40 12.94 -9.28
N VAL A 24 9.61 11.62 -9.29
CA VAL A 24 10.44 10.89 -10.25
C VAL A 24 9.67 9.72 -10.89
N PRO A 25 8.53 9.97 -11.57
CA PRO A 25 7.67 8.93 -12.14
C PRO A 25 8.38 8.09 -13.20
N ALA A 26 9.26 8.68 -14.01
CA ALA A 26 9.98 7.94 -15.06
C ALA A 26 10.94 6.90 -14.44
N GLN A 27 11.70 7.27 -13.43
CA GLN A 27 12.60 6.35 -12.73
C GLN A 27 11.79 5.26 -12.01
N SER A 28 10.69 5.64 -11.38
CA SER A 28 9.78 4.72 -10.67
C SER A 28 9.16 3.69 -11.61
N LEU A 29 8.63 4.10 -12.76
CA LEU A 29 8.09 3.19 -13.78
C LEU A 29 9.19 2.38 -14.47
N GLY A 30 10.35 2.99 -14.69
CA GLY A 30 11.52 2.35 -15.30
C GLY A 30 12.07 1.18 -14.47
N PHE A 31 11.98 1.27 -13.14
CA PHE A 31 12.31 0.17 -12.22
C PHE A 31 11.52 -1.11 -12.51
N PHE A 32 10.28 -0.97 -12.98
CA PHE A 32 9.40 -2.08 -13.36
C PHE A 32 9.49 -2.44 -14.86
N ARG A 33 10.32 -1.73 -15.63
CA ARG A 33 10.36 -1.74 -17.10
C ARG A 33 8.99 -1.54 -17.75
N ALA A 34 8.13 -0.76 -17.09
CA ALA A 34 6.85 -0.34 -17.62
C ALA A 34 7.04 0.73 -18.72
N GLU A 35 6.06 0.85 -19.61
CA GLU A 35 6.08 1.84 -20.68
C GLU A 35 5.90 3.27 -20.13
N GLN A 36 6.57 4.23 -20.76
CA GLN A 36 6.69 5.61 -20.26
C GLN A 36 6.13 6.62 -21.25
N TYR A 37 4.82 6.54 -21.49
CA TYR A 37 4.08 7.56 -22.23
C TYR A 37 3.71 8.74 -21.31
N ALA A 38 3.39 9.89 -21.90
CA ALA A 38 2.92 11.07 -21.17
C ALA A 38 1.74 10.75 -20.23
N ALA A 39 0.78 9.95 -20.70
CA ALA A 39 -0.35 9.50 -19.89
C ALA A 39 0.07 8.65 -18.69
N THR A 40 0.98 7.68 -18.87
CA THR A 40 1.46 6.82 -17.77
C THR A 40 2.28 7.59 -16.74
N LEU A 41 3.06 8.58 -17.17
CA LEU A 41 3.82 9.46 -16.27
C LEU A 41 2.87 10.32 -15.42
N LEU A 42 1.83 10.89 -16.04
CA LEU A 42 0.81 11.65 -15.33
C LEU A 42 0.03 10.78 -14.32
N MET A 43 -0.37 9.57 -14.74
CA MET A 43 -1.03 8.60 -13.86
C MET A 43 -0.12 8.17 -12.71
N GLY A 44 1.17 7.98 -12.96
CA GLY A 44 2.18 7.73 -11.92
C GLY A 44 2.20 8.84 -10.88
N ARG A 45 2.12 10.11 -11.30
CA ARG A 45 2.07 11.25 -10.36
C ARG A 45 0.78 11.28 -9.55
N PHE A 46 -0.38 11.03 -10.16
CA PHE A 46 -1.64 10.93 -9.42
C PHE A 46 -1.63 9.79 -8.41
N PHE A 47 -1.10 8.63 -8.79
CA PHE A 47 -0.87 7.52 -7.87
C PHE A 47 0.05 7.94 -6.72
N GLY A 48 1.14 8.65 -7.02
CA GLY A 48 2.04 9.23 -6.02
C GLY A 48 1.32 10.14 -5.02
N SER A 49 0.47 11.05 -5.49
CA SER A 49 -0.33 11.92 -4.61
C SER A 49 -1.30 11.15 -3.73
N ALA A 50 -1.94 10.10 -4.25
CA ALA A 50 -2.86 9.26 -3.50
C ALA A 50 -2.12 8.47 -2.41
N MET A 51 -0.91 7.98 -2.71
CA MET A 51 -0.05 7.29 -1.75
C MET A 51 0.44 8.20 -0.63
N ILE A 52 0.80 9.46 -0.93
CA ILE A 52 1.14 10.44 0.11
C ILE A 52 -0.07 10.69 1.02
N ALA A 53 -1.26 10.92 0.45
CA ALA A 53 -2.48 11.12 1.23
C ALA A 53 -2.78 9.91 2.13
N LEU A 54 -2.66 8.69 1.60
CA LEU A 54 -2.81 7.46 2.38
C LEU A 54 -1.80 7.40 3.53
N GLY A 55 -0.53 7.69 3.26
CA GLY A 55 0.52 7.68 4.26
C GLY A 55 0.26 8.68 5.40
N LEU A 56 -0.22 9.87 5.08
CA LEU A 56 -0.62 10.87 6.07
C LEU A 56 -1.83 10.41 6.90
N VAL A 57 -2.85 9.83 6.28
CA VAL A 57 -4.01 9.27 6.99
C VAL A 57 -3.56 8.20 8.00
N LEU A 58 -2.70 7.27 7.58
CA LEU A 58 -2.17 6.23 8.46
C LEU A 58 -1.29 6.79 9.57
N TRP A 59 -0.51 7.83 9.27
CA TRP A 59 0.29 8.53 10.26
C TRP A 59 -0.56 9.21 11.33
N PHE A 60 -1.73 9.75 10.99
CA PHE A 60 -2.62 10.36 11.98
C PHE A 60 -3.44 9.31 12.74
N VAL A 61 -3.92 8.27 12.06
CA VAL A 61 -4.73 7.21 12.69
C VAL A 61 -3.91 6.38 13.68
N LYS A 62 -2.59 6.24 13.52
CA LYS A 62 -1.75 5.41 14.41
C LYS A 62 -1.79 5.80 15.89
N ASP A 63 -2.13 7.05 16.22
CA ASP A 63 -2.17 7.56 17.59
C ASP A 63 -3.61 7.68 18.14
N THR A 64 -4.63 7.29 17.36
CA THR A 64 -6.00 7.26 17.88
C THR A 64 -6.14 6.21 18.99
N ARG A 65 -6.89 6.56 20.04
CA ARG A 65 -7.26 5.63 21.13
C ARG A 65 -8.53 4.84 20.82
N ASP A 66 -9.25 5.23 19.76
CA ASP A 66 -10.47 4.55 19.35
C ASP A 66 -10.15 3.30 18.55
N GLU A 67 -10.29 2.13 19.19
CA GLU A 67 -10.07 0.83 18.55
C GLU A 67 -11.01 0.58 17.37
N SER A 68 -12.22 1.15 17.38
CA SER A 68 -13.18 0.99 16.29
C SER A 68 -12.66 1.65 15.01
N VAL A 69 -12.08 2.85 15.13
CA VAL A 69 -11.44 3.56 14.02
C VAL A 69 -10.25 2.78 13.49
N GLN A 70 -9.36 2.29 14.37
CA GLN A 70 -8.22 1.47 13.96
C GLN A 70 -8.67 0.22 13.20
N LYS A 71 -9.71 -0.46 13.70
CA LYS A 71 -10.26 -1.66 13.08
C LYS A 71 -10.84 -1.37 11.70
N MET A 72 -11.64 -0.30 11.55
CA MET A 72 -12.24 0.07 10.27
C MET A 72 -11.17 0.40 9.24
N VAL A 73 -10.15 1.18 9.62
CA VAL A 73 -9.02 1.50 8.76
C VAL A 73 -8.25 0.24 8.36
N ALA A 74 -8.00 -0.68 9.29
CA ALA A 74 -7.35 -1.95 8.97
C ALA A 74 -8.17 -2.81 7.99
N ILE A 75 -9.51 -2.83 8.08
CA ILE A 75 -10.38 -3.51 7.11
C ILE A 75 -10.25 -2.86 5.73
N SER A 76 -10.29 -1.52 5.65
CA SER A 76 -10.13 -0.79 4.38
C SER A 76 -8.77 -1.11 3.72
N LEU A 77 -7.70 -1.17 4.51
CA LEU A 77 -6.36 -1.48 4.01
C LEU A 77 -6.21 -2.95 3.61
N LEU A 78 -6.87 -3.87 4.31
CA LEU A 78 -6.90 -5.29 3.92
C LEU A 78 -7.56 -5.44 2.54
N VAL A 79 -8.75 -4.85 2.37
CA VAL A 79 -9.46 -4.89 1.09
C VAL A 79 -8.63 -4.22 -0.01
N SER A 80 -8.06 -3.05 0.25
CA SER A 80 -7.17 -2.36 -0.68
C SER A 80 -5.94 -3.20 -1.05
N SER A 81 -5.37 -3.93 -0.10
CA SER A 81 -4.21 -4.80 -0.35
C SER A 81 -4.55 -5.98 -1.25
N ILE A 82 -5.75 -6.58 -1.06
CA ILE A 82 -6.24 -7.66 -1.91
C ILE A 82 -6.50 -7.14 -3.33
N LEU A 83 -7.19 -6.00 -3.46
CA LEU A 83 -7.45 -5.37 -4.76
C LEU A 83 -6.14 -5.00 -5.47
N GLY A 84 -5.19 -4.41 -4.75
CA GLY A 84 -3.86 -4.08 -5.26
C GLY A 84 -3.08 -5.32 -5.72
N LEU A 85 -3.17 -6.43 -4.98
CA LEU A 85 -2.57 -7.70 -5.37
C LEU A 85 -3.18 -8.23 -6.69
N ILE A 86 -4.50 -8.17 -6.85
CA ILE A 86 -5.19 -8.58 -8.08
C ILE A 86 -4.73 -7.72 -9.26
N VAL A 87 -4.74 -6.39 -9.11
CA VAL A 87 -4.28 -5.47 -10.15
C VAL A 87 -2.81 -5.74 -10.52
N ASN A 88 -1.96 -6.03 -9.54
CA ASN A 88 -0.55 -6.33 -9.78
C ASN A 88 -0.36 -7.65 -10.56
N ILE A 89 -1.13 -8.70 -10.22
CA ILE A 89 -1.11 -9.96 -10.97
C ILE A 89 -1.54 -9.74 -12.43
N ILE A 90 -2.60 -8.94 -12.66
CA ILE A 90 -3.04 -8.57 -14.01
C ILE A 90 -1.94 -7.80 -14.75
N GLY A 91 -1.27 -6.84 -14.10
CA GLY A 91 -0.19 -6.06 -14.69
C GLY A 91 1.03 -6.90 -15.09
N ILE A 92 1.36 -7.93 -14.31
CA ILE A 92 2.45 -8.85 -14.62
C ILE A 92 2.05 -9.81 -15.75
N SER A 93 0.85 -10.41 -15.67
CA SER A 93 0.40 -11.39 -16.67
C SER A 93 0.13 -10.79 -18.05
N SER A 94 -0.22 -9.51 -18.10
CA SER A 94 -0.38 -8.74 -19.35
C SER A 94 0.93 -8.19 -19.92
N GLY A 95 2.06 -8.36 -19.23
CA GLY A 95 3.36 -7.88 -19.68
C GLY A 95 3.57 -6.36 -19.52
N ILE A 96 2.69 -5.66 -18.80
CA ILE A 96 2.84 -4.23 -18.48
C ILE A 96 4.01 -4.04 -17.51
N VAL A 97 4.08 -4.87 -16.46
CA VAL A 97 5.20 -4.94 -15.51
C VAL A 97 6.10 -6.10 -15.92
N ARG A 98 7.25 -5.77 -16.51
CA ARG A 98 8.15 -6.79 -17.09
C ARG A 98 9.23 -7.26 -16.12
N VAL A 99 9.61 -6.43 -15.15
CA VAL A 99 10.67 -6.72 -14.18
C VAL A 99 10.24 -6.26 -12.80
N ASN A 100 10.75 -6.91 -11.75
CA ASN A 100 10.55 -6.52 -10.34
C ASN A 100 9.09 -6.51 -9.81
N GLY A 101 8.10 -6.96 -10.59
CA GLY A 101 6.70 -7.03 -10.16
C GLY A 101 6.45 -7.96 -8.96
N TRP A 102 7.38 -8.88 -8.67
CA TRP A 102 7.31 -9.73 -7.48
C TRP A 102 7.46 -8.94 -6.17
N ILE A 103 8.16 -7.79 -6.19
CA ILE A 103 8.35 -6.96 -4.99
C ILE A 103 7.00 -6.42 -4.51
N THR A 104 6.18 -5.93 -5.43
CA THR A 104 4.82 -5.43 -5.11
C THR A 104 3.90 -6.57 -4.67
N ILE A 105 4.05 -7.79 -5.21
CA ILE A 105 3.34 -8.99 -4.69
C ILE A 105 3.68 -9.19 -3.22
N ILE A 106 4.96 -9.22 -2.87
CA ILE A 106 5.40 -9.42 -1.48
C ILE A 106 4.83 -8.33 -0.57
N VAL A 107 4.91 -7.06 -0.98
CA VAL A 107 4.38 -5.94 -0.18
C VAL A 107 2.88 -6.11 0.07
N TYR A 108 2.09 -6.40 -0.96
CA TYR A 108 0.64 -6.58 -0.81
C TYR A 108 0.30 -7.81 0.04
N VAL A 109 1.01 -8.93 -0.14
CA VAL A 109 0.81 -10.14 0.66
C VAL A 109 1.17 -9.89 2.13
N LEU A 110 2.30 -9.25 2.41
CA LEU A 110 2.71 -8.93 3.78
C LEU A 110 1.69 -8.04 4.50
N PHE A 111 1.17 -7.00 3.83
CA PHE A 111 0.15 -6.16 4.42
C PHE A 111 -1.20 -6.86 4.57
N ALA A 112 -1.63 -7.63 3.57
CA ALA A 112 -2.87 -8.39 3.65
C ALA A 112 -2.82 -9.40 4.81
N LEU A 113 -1.71 -10.14 4.97
CA LEU A 113 -1.50 -11.05 6.08
C LEU A 113 -1.41 -10.30 7.42
N GLY A 114 -0.68 -9.18 7.47
CA GLY A 114 -0.55 -8.36 8.67
C GLY A 114 -1.88 -7.85 9.20
N TYR A 115 -2.73 -7.30 8.31
CA TYR A 115 -4.06 -6.82 8.69
C TYR A 115 -5.03 -7.98 8.99
N SER A 116 -4.99 -9.07 8.22
CA SER A 116 -5.80 -10.27 8.52
C SER A 116 -5.48 -10.84 9.90
N PHE A 117 -4.19 -10.93 10.25
CA PHE A 117 -3.76 -11.38 11.57
C PHE A 117 -4.31 -10.50 12.68
N MET A 118 -4.26 -9.17 12.52
CA MET A 118 -4.81 -8.24 13.53
C MET A 118 -6.33 -8.28 13.65
N LEU A 119 -7.05 -8.47 12.54
CA LEU A 119 -8.50 -8.44 12.51
C LEU A 119 -9.13 -9.75 13.01
N PHE A 120 -8.52 -10.89 12.70
CA PHE A 120 -9.13 -12.21 12.92
C PHE A 120 -8.42 -13.09 13.93
N LEU A 121 -7.08 -12.98 14.06
CA LEU A 121 -6.28 -13.91 14.88
C LEU A 121 -5.83 -13.33 16.22
N LYS A 122 -5.90 -12.01 16.41
CA LYS A 122 -5.59 -11.40 17.70
C LYS A 122 -6.70 -11.77 18.69
N PRO A 123 -6.40 -12.49 19.79
CA PRO A 123 -7.41 -12.79 20.79
C PRO A 123 -7.88 -11.47 21.40
N LYS A 124 -9.19 -11.23 21.42
CA LYS A 124 -9.77 -10.31 22.40
C LYS A 124 -9.44 -10.93 23.76
N MET A 125 -8.41 -10.44 24.44
CA MET A 125 -8.30 -10.70 25.87
C MET A 125 -9.57 -10.12 26.47
N LYS A 126 -10.50 -11.01 26.83
CA LYS A 126 -11.67 -10.66 27.63
C LYS A 126 -11.12 -10.04 28.92
N GLU A 127 -11.31 -8.75 29.08
CA GLU A 127 -11.41 -8.15 30.42
C GLU A 127 -12.72 -8.62 31.06
#